data_AF-A0AAX1UFD5-F1
#
_entry.id   AF-A0AAX1UFD5-F1
#
_cell.length_a   1.000
_cell.length_b   1.000
_cell.length_c   1.000
_cell.angle_alpha   90.00
_cell.angle_beta   90.00
_cell.angle_gamma   90.00
#
_symmetry.space_group_name_H-M   'P 1'
#
loop_
_entity.id
_entity.type
_entity.pdbx_description
1 polymer ?
#
loop_
_entity_poly.entity_id
_entity_poly.type
_entity_poly.pdbx_seq_one_letter_code
_entity_poly.pdbx_strand_id
1 'polypeptide(L)'
;MTPEDAARAAAIRTRCHPARITEIIAEVAEATGWEPQEITGARVFPGLVEARDLACFIARREGFSLTRIGNVLRRDHSSIRSALQREQRRRGGTS
;
A
#
# COMPACT_ATOMS: atom_id res chain seq x y z
N MET A 1 22.69 1.67 -23.85
CA MET A 1 21.51 2.17 -23.15
C MET A 1 21.32 3.60 -23.57
N THR A 2 20.20 3.91 -24.24
CA THR A 2 19.91 5.29 -24.66
C THR A 2 19.49 6.15 -23.46
N PRO A 3 19.48 7.49 -23.57
CA PRO A 3 18.93 8.36 -22.54
C PRO A 3 17.45 8.04 -22.21
N GLU A 4 16.67 7.62 -23.22
CA GLU A 4 15.28 7.19 -23.04
C GLU A 4 15.17 5.91 -22.21
N ASP A 5 16.01 4.91 -22.49
CA ASP A 5 16.07 3.68 -21.69
C ASP A 5 16.44 3.98 -20.23
N ALA A 6 17.38 4.90 -19.99
CA ALA A 6 17.81 5.30 -18.66
C ALA A 6 16.69 6.02 -17.89
N ALA A 7 15.95 6.92 -18.57
CA ALA A 7 14.80 7.61 -17.99
C ALA A 7 13.68 6.61 -17.62
N ARG A 8 13.42 5.64 -18.50
CA ARG A 8 12.44 4.58 -18.24
C ARG A 8 12.85 3.68 -17.08
N ALA A 9 14.12 3.29 -17.00
CA ALA A 9 14.65 2.52 -15.88
C ALA A 9 14.60 3.31 -14.55
N ALA A 10 14.86 4.62 -14.58
CA ALA A 10 14.74 5.48 -13.40
C ALA A 10 13.29 5.57 -12.91
N ALA A 11 12.31 5.75 -13.82
CA ALA A 11 10.90 5.78 -13.48
C ALA A 11 10.41 4.46 -12.85
N ILE A 12 10.86 3.30 -13.38
CA ILE A 12 10.59 1.99 -12.79
C ILE A 12 11.18 1.90 -11.39
N ARG A 13 12.44 2.33 -11.20
CA ARG A 13 13.13 2.28 -9.90
C ARG A 13 12.39 3.12 -8.86
N THR A 14 11.97 4.34 -9.20
CA THR A 14 11.24 5.24 -8.31
C THR A 14 9.92 4.61 -7.85
N ARG A 15 9.12 4.08 -8.80
CA ARG A 15 7.83 3.43 -8.47
C ARG A 15 7.99 2.17 -7.64
N CYS A 16 9.06 1.41 -7.87
CA CYS A 16 9.34 0.18 -7.14
C CYS A 16 10.26 0.38 -5.92
N HIS A 17 10.55 1.63 -5.54
CA HIS A 17 11.47 1.93 -4.45
C HIS A 17 10.84 1.56 -3.09
N PRO A 18 11.57 0.99 -2.12
CA PRO A 18 10.98 0.60 -0.83
C PRO A 18 10.31 1.76 -0.09
N ALA A 19 10.85 2.97 -0.22
CA ALA A 19 10.28 4.17 0.39
C ALA A 19 8.87 4.50 -0.14
N ARG A 20 8.52 4.05 -1.35
CA ARG A 20 7.23 4.37 -1.96
C ARG A 20 6.04 3.83 -1.18
N ILE A 21 6.16 2.67 -0.53
CA ILE A 21 5.08 2.15 0.34
C ILE A 21 4.86 3.08 1.53
N THR A 22 5.94 3.64 2.10
CA THR A 22 5.85 4.62 3.19
C THR A 22 5.21 5.93 2.72
N GLU A 23 5.52 6.39 1.51
CA GLU A 23 4.86 7.55 0.89
C GLU A 23 3.37 7.30 0.69
N ILE A 24 2.96 6.14 0.16
CA ILE A 24 1.55 5.76 0.03
C ILE A 24 0.84 5.79 1.39
N ILE A 25 1.48 5.30 2.45
CA ILE A 25 0.91 5.33 3.80
C ILE A 25 0.71 6.78 4.27
N ALA A 26 1.67 7.67 4.00
CA ALA A 26 1.56 9.08 4.33
C ALA A 26 0.45 9.79 3.54
N GLU A 27 0.35 9.53 2.23
CA GLU A 27 -0.71 10.06 1.36
C GLU A 27 -2.11 9.60 1.84
N VAL A 28 -2.25 8.34 2.23
CA VAL A 28 -3.52 7.82 2.76
C VAL A 28 -3.84 8.39 4.14
N ALA A 29 -2.84 8.52 5.01
CA ALA A 29 -2.97 9.17 6.32
C ALA A 29 -3.53 10.59 6.17
N GLU A 30 -2.89 11.41 5.33
CA GLU A 30 -3.33 12.77 5.02
C GLU A 30 -4.78 12.81 4.50
N ALA A 31 -5.12 11.93 3.57
CA ALA A 31 -6.46 11.89 2.97
C ALA A 31 -7.57 11.42 3.93
N THR A 32 -7.21 10.70 5.00
CA THR A 32 -8.18 10.06 5.92
C THR A 32 -8.18 10.65 7.33
N GLY A 33 -7.23 11.54 7.64
CA GLY A 33 -7.08 12.15 8.96
C GLY A 33 -6.47 11.23 10.02
N TRP A 34 -5.85 10.11 9.62
CA TRP A 34 -5.10 9.23 10.52
C TRP A 34 -3.61 9.57 10.51
N GLU A 35 -2.89 9.23 11.57
CA GLU A 35 -1.44 9.31 11.55
C GLU A 35 -0.81 8.09 10.83
N PRO A 36 0.30 8.25 10.08
CA PRO A 36 0.99 7.13 9.41
C PRO A 36 1.35 5.96 10.36
N GLN A 37 1.69 6.29 11.61
CA GLN A 37 2.04 5.32 12.64
C GLN A 37 0.81 4.54 13.13
N GLU A 38 -0.38 5.10 13.04
CA GLU A 38 -1.63 4.40 13.37
C GLU A 38 -2.01 3.40 12.27
N ILE A 39 -1.85 3.80 11.01
CA ILE A 39 -2.06 2.92 9.86
C ILE A 39 -1.13 1.70 9.94
N THR A 40 0.14 1.90 10.28
CA THR A 40 1.10 0.79 10.45
C THR A 40 0.91 0.03 11.77
N GLY A 41 0.36 0.66 12.80
CA GLY A 41 0.17 0.09 14.14
C GLY A 41 -0.85 -1.05 14.23
N ALA A 42 -0.92 -1.68 15.41
CA ALA A 42 -1.73 -2.88 15.67
C ALA A 42 -3.23 -2.62 15.96
N ARG A 43 -3.64 -1.35 16.12
CA ARG A 43 -5.03 -0.99 16.47
C ARG A 43 -6.02 -1.32 15.34
N VAL A 44 -7.25 -1.69 15.71
CA VAL A 44 -8.26 -2.28 14.79
C VAL A 44 -9.64 -1.60 14.81
N PHE A 45 -9.67 -0.27 14.83
CA PHE A 45 -10.94 0.46 14.65
C PHE A 45 -11.44 0.38 13.20
N PRO A 46 -12.76 0.32 12.94
CA PRO A 46 -13.29 0.16 11.58
C PRO A 46 -12.73 1.15 10.55
N GLY A 47 -12.73 2.46 10.87
CA GLY A 47 -12.18 3.49 9.97
C GLY A 47 -10.66 3.41 9.77
N LEU A 48 -9.91 3.00 10.81
CA LEU A 48 -8.47 2.79 10.70
C LEU A 48 -8.13 1.55 9.85
N VAL A 49 -8.92 0.49 9.99
CA VAL A 49 -8.78 -0.72 9.16
C VAL A 49 -9.08 -0.39 7.70
N GLU A 50 -10.06 0.47 7.43
CA GLU A 50 -10.36 0.96 6.08
C GLU A 50 -9.21 1.75 5.45
N ALA A 51 -8.67 2.74 6.15
CA ALA A 51 -7.50 3.48 5.67
C ALA A 51 -6.32 2.55 5.37
N ARG A 52 -6.10 1.56 6.24
CA ARG A 52 -5.06 0.55 6.05
C ARG A 52 -5.31 -0.36 4.85
N ASP A 53 -6.54 -0.81 4.66
CA ASP A 53 -6.94 -1.64 3.51
C ASP A 53 -6.70 -0.88 2.20
N LEU A 54 -7.04 0.41 2.17
CA LEU A 54 -6.79 1.31 1.06
C LEU A 54 -5.29 1.45 0.75
N ALA A 55 -4.45 1.68 1.76
CA ALA A 55 -3.00 1.76 1.59
C ALA A 55 -2.42 0.45 1.02
N CYS A 56 -2.88 -0.71 1.52
CA CYS A 56 -2.48 -2.02 0.99
C CYS A 56 -2.87 -2.17 -0.49
N PHE A 57 -4.07 -1.72 -0.86
CA PHE A 57 -4.58 -1.80 -2.23
C PHE A 57 -3.81 -0.91 -3.19
N ILE A 58 -3.53 0.34 -2.83
CA ILE A 58 -2.74 1.27 -3.64
C ILE A 58 -1.33 0.69 -3.85
N ALA A 59 -0.66 0.23 -2.78
CA ALA A 59 0.65 -0.40 -2.88
C ALA A 59 0.63 -1.66 -3.77
N ARG A 60 -0.42 -2.48 -3.67
CA ARG A 60 -0.54 -3.66 -4.55
C ARG A 60 -0.72 -3.26 -6.02
N ARG A 61 -1.51 -2.22 -6.29
CA ARG A 61 -1.75 -1.67 -7.64
C ARG A 61 -0.47 -1.07 -8.24
N GLU A 62 0.42 -0.53 -7.42
CA GLU A 62 1.75 -0.06 -7.84
C GLU A 62 2.77 -1.20 -8.07
N GLY A 63 2.37 -2.46 -7.83
CA GLY A 63 3.18 -3.64 -8.18
C GLY A 63 3.98 -4.22 -7.02
N PHE A 64 3.82 -3.72 -5.79
CA PHE A 64 4.49 -4.31 -4.63
C PHE A 64 3.95 -5.70 -4.28
N SER A 65 4.84 -6.60 -3.84
CA SER A 65 4.47 -7.94 -3.38
C SER A 65 3.83 -7.91 -1.99
N LEU A 66 3.00 -8.91 -1.68
CA LEU A 66 2.31 -9.00 -0.38
C LEU A 66 3.30 -8.99 0.80
N THR A 67 4.41 -9.72 0.67
CA THR A 67 5.47 -9.77 1.69
C THR A 67 6.11 -8.40 1.89
N ARG A 68 6.37 -7.65 0.82
CA ARG A 68 7.00 -6.34 0.93
C ARG A 68 6.07 -5.30 1.55
N ILE A 69 4.80 -5.32 1.18
CA ILE A 69 3.75 -4.51 1.83
C ILE A 69 3.67 -4.89 3.32
N GLY A 70 3.63 -6.19 3.61
CA GLY A 70 3.62 -6.74 4.97
C GLY A 70 4.79 -6.28 5.83
N ASN A 71 6.01 -6.27 5.30
CA ASN A 71 7.20 -5.81 6.02
C ASN A 71 7.09 -4.34 6.46
N VAL A 72 6.56 -3.45 5.60
CA VAL A 72 6.40 -2.03 5.94
C VAL A 72 5.24 -1.83 6.93
N LEU A 73 4.13 -2.54 6.74
CA LEU A 73 2.94 -2.48 7.59
C LEU A 73 3.02 -3.38 8.83
N ARG A 74 4.14 -4.06 9.07
CA ARG A 74 4.36 -5.02 10.17
C ARG A 74 3.26 -6.09 10.25
N ARG A 75 2.94 -6.71 9.11
CA ARG A 75 1.85 -7.67 8.93
C ARG A 75 2.23 -8.85 8.07
N ASP A 76 1.64 -10.00 8.38
CA ASP A 76 1.79 -11.19 7.54
C ASP A 76 1.16 -11.03 6.17
N HIS A 77 1.72 -11.72 5.17
CA HIS A 77 1.22 -11.72 3.79
C HIS A 77 -0.27 -12.13 3.71
N SER A 78 -0.73 -13.00 4.60
CA SER A 78 -2.14 -13.42 4.71
C SER A 78 -3.05 -12.26 5.14
N SER A 79 -2.59 -11.42 6.08
CA SER A 79 -3.28 -10.21 6.52
C SER A 79 -3.39 -9.19 5.38
N ILE A 80 -2.34 -9.04 4.58
CA ILE A 80 -2.37 -8.18 3.38
C ILE A 80 -3.39 -8.72 2.37
N ARG A 81 -3.42 -10.04 2.12
CA ARG A 81 -4.41 -10.66 1.24
C ARG A 81 -5.85 -10.37 1.70
N SER A 82 -6.14 -10.50 2.98
CA SER A 82 -7.46 -10.19 3.54
C SER A 82 -7.81 -8.71 3.41
N ALA A 83 -6.84 -7.80 3.59
CA ALA A 83 -7.03 -6.37 3.37
C ALA A 83 -7.43 -6.05 1.92
N LEU A 84 -6.76 -6.67 0.94
CA LEU A 84 -7.08 -6.52 -0.48
C LEU A 84 -8.49 -7.03 -0.82
N GLN A 85 -8.89 -8.17 -0.24
CA GLN A 85 -10.24 -8.72 -0.43
C GLN A 85 -11.31 -7.78 0.12
N ARG A 86 -11.10 -7.19 1.31
CA ARG A 86 -12.02 -6.21 1.88
C ARG A 86 -12.15 -4.98 1.00
N GLU A 87 -11.04 -4.42 0.55
CA GLU A 87 -11.05 -3.23 -0.32
C GLU A 87 -11.70 -3.50 -1.68
N GLN A 88 -11.44 -4.67 -2.29
CA GLN A 88 -12.12 -5.07 -3.53
C GLN A 88 -13.64 -5.17 -3.35
N ARG A 89 -14.10 -5.74 -2.23
CA ARG A 89 -15.54 -5.81 -1.90
C ARG A 89 -16.15 -4.42 -1.76
N ARG A 90 -15.47 -3.47 -1.08
CA ARG A 90 -15.94 -2.07 -0.98
C ARG A 90 -16.11 -1.41 -2.35
N ARG A 91 -15.25 -1.75 -3.31
CA ARG A 91 -15.25 -1.19 -4.68
C ARG A 91 -16.27 -1.85 -5.62
N GLY A 92 -17.06 -2.81 -5.15
CA GLY A 92 -17.99 -3.56 -5.99
C GLY A 92 -17.35 -4.73 -6.76
N GLY A 93 -16.16 -5.16 -6.35
CA GLY A 93 -15.57 -6.39 -6.87
C GLY A 93 -16.37 -7.62 -6.41
N THR A 94 -17.21 -8.14 -7.30
CA THR A 94 -17.75 -9.50 -7.18
C THR A 94 -16.58 -10.47 -7.13
N SER A 95 -16.60 -11.38 -6.15
CA SER A 95 -15.55 -12.41 -5.97
C SER A 95 -15.45 -13.34 -7.17
#